data_AF-A0A4C1U9H3-F1
#
_entry.id   AF-A0A4C1U9H3-F1
#
_cell.length_a   1.000
_cell.length_b   1.000
_cell.length_c   1.000
_cell.angle_alpha   90.00
_cell.angle_beta   90.00
_cell.angle_gamma   90.00
#
_symmetry.space_group_name_H-M   'P 1'
#
loop_
_entity.id
_entity.type
_entity.pdbx_description
1 polymer ?
#
loop_
_entity_poly.entity_id
_entity_poly.type
_entity_poly.pdbx_seq_one_letter_code
_entity_poly.pdbx_strand_id
1 'polypeptide(L)'
;MSGHCCFQAYLHRFKHDDSPECPSCPGVNEDAEHAFFECPLFSQKREILKMVLNQNIQPETIVDTMLSSEASWNTTSTFAAEVLIDLRSIERRRANDSD
;
A
#
# COMPACT_ATOMS: atom_id res chain seq x y z
N MET A 1 -1.47 -2.85 9.72
CA MET A 1 -1.49 -1.41 9.38
C MET A 1 -2.87 -0.85 9.67
N SER A 2 -3.01 0.38 10.17
CA SER A 2 -4.27 0.84 10.77
C SER A 2 -5.32 1.36 9.78
N GLY A 3 -5.04 1.39 8.47
CA GLY A 3 -5.96 1.90 7.44
C GLY A 3 -6.13 3.44 7.41
N HIS A 4 -5.37 4.19 8.22
CA HIS A 4 -5.51 5.66 8.36
C HIS A 4 -4.64 6.49 7.41
N CYS A 5 -3.96 5.86 6.45
CA CYS A 5 -3.09 6.59 5.51
C CYS A 5 -3.92 7.18 4.34
N CYS A 6 -3.23 7.73 3.33
CA CYS A 6 -3.82 8.31 2.12
C CYS A 6 -4.47 7.28 1.18
N PHE A 7 -5.06 6.22 1.73
CA PHE A 7 -5.85 5.24 0.97
C PHE A 7 -7.18 5.89 0.57
N GLN A 8 -7.65 5.69 -0.67
CA GLN A 8 -8.93 6.24 -1.11
C GLN A 8 -10.10 5.83 -0.19
N ALA A 9 -10.15 4.59 0.29
CA ALA A 9 -11.21 4.16 1.21
C ALA A 9 -11.24 4.99 2.50
N TYR A 10 -10.07 5.42 2.99
CA TYR A 10 -9.97 6.30 4.15
C TYR A 10 -10.37 7.74 3.81
N LEU A 11 -9.84 8.29 2.71
CA LEU A 11 -10.13 9.66 2.28
C LEU A 11 -11.62 9.87 1.99
N HIS A 12 -12.24 8.91 1.30
CA HIS A 12 -13.67 8.91 0.99
C HIS A 12 -14.53 8.89 2.26
N ARG A 13 -14.17 8.07 3.25
CA ARG A 13 -14.89 8.00 4.54
C ARG A 13 -14.98 9.37 5.23
N PHE A 14 -13.96 10.21 5.06
CA PHE A 14 -13.91 11.57 5.61
C PHE A 14 -14.25 12.66 4.59
N LYS A 15 -14.76 12.30 3.41
CA LYS A 15 -15.18 13.20 2.33
C LYS A 15 -14.05 14.07 1.78
N HIS A 16 -12.83 13.55 1.79
CA HIS A 16 -11.68 14.16 1.12
C HIS A 16 -11.49 13.69 -0.33
N ASP A 17 -12.18 12.61 -0.73
CA ASP A 17 -12.19 12.08 -2.11
C ASP A 17 -13.61 11.60 -2.44
N ASP A 18 -13.98 11.66 -3.72
CA ASP A 18 -15.32 11.34 -4.22
C ASP A 18 -15.56 9.82 -4.31
N SER A 19 -14.48 9.03 -4.36
CA SER A 19 -14.53 7.58 -4.48
C SER A 19 -13.62 6.88 -3.46
N PRO A 20 -14.00 5.68 -2.97
CA PRO A 20 -13.10 4.80 -2.22
C PRO A 20 -12.23 3.91 -3.12
N GLU A 21 -12.47 3.90 -4.43
CA GLU A 21 -11.88 2.94 -5.37
C GLU A 21 -10.41 3.22 -5.71
N CYS A 22 -9.59 2.18 -5.83
CA CYS A 22 -8.24 2.33 -6.34
C CYS A 22 -8.28 2.80 -7.80
N PRO A 23 -7.63 3.93 -8.17
CA PRO A 23 -7.71 4.40 -9.54
C PRO A 23 -6.96 3.55 -10.56
N SER A 24 -6.16 2.59 -10.10
CA SER A 24 -5.54 1.55 -10.94
C SER A 24 -6.38 0.27 -11.04
N CYS A 25 -7.41 0.10 -10.19
CA CYS A 25 -8.23 -1.10 -10.08
C CYS A 25 -9.73 -0.73 -9.98
N PRO A 26 -10.41 -0.54 -11.11
CA PRO A 26 -11.83 -0.18 -11.11
C PRO A 26 -12.70 -1.17 -10.32
N GLY A 27 -13.59 -0.65 -9.47
CA GLY A 27 -14.50 -1.45 -8.64
C GLY A 27 -13.86 -2.11 -7.41
N VAL A 28 -12.59 -1.83 -7.11
CA VAL A 28 -11.90 -2.34 -5.91
C VAL A 28 -11.56 -1.17 -5.01
N ASN A 29 -11.96 -1.22 -3.74
CA ASN A 29 -11.62 -0.18 -2.76
C ASN A 29 -10.11 -0.18 -2.49
N GLU A 30 -9.49 1.00 -2.48
CA GLU A 30 -8.10 1.14 -2.05
C GLU A 30 -8.07 1.17 -0.53
N ASP A 31 -7.82 0.01 0.09
CA ASP A 31 -7.45 -0.11 1.50
C ASP A 31 -6.01 -0.59 1.64
N ALA A 32 -5.57 -0.81 2.89
CA ALA A 32 -4.21 -1.26 3.15
C ALA A 32 -3.94 -2.64 2.54
N GLU A 33 -4.89 -3.58 2.66
CA GLU A 33 -4.69 -4.94 2.16
C GLU A 33 -4.53 -4.94 0.64
N HIS A 34 -5.44 -4.27 -0.06
CA HIS A 34 -5.36 -4.09 -1.49
C HIS A 34 -4.03 -3.43 -1.90
N ALA A 35 -3.68 -2.29 -1.30
CA ALA A 35 -2.46 -1.56 -1.64
C ALA A 35 -1.19 -2.42 -1.47
N PHE A 36 -1.07 -3.13 -0.35
CA PHE A 36 0.15 -3.87 -0.04
C PHE A 36 0.28 -5.22 -0.70
N PHE A 37 -0.81 -5.90 -1.04
CA PHE A 37 -0.75 -7.31 -1.48
C PHE A 37 -1.27 -7.52 -2.91
N GLU A 38 -2.15 -6.66 -3.41
CA GLU A 38 -2.89 -6.93 -4.65
C GLU A 38 -2.66 -5.87 -5.73
N CYS A 39 -2.63 -4.59 -5.35
CA CYS A 39 -2.69 -3.45 -6.25
C CYS A 39 -1.57 -3.50 -7.32
N PRO A 40 -1.86 -3.57 -8.62
CA PRO A 40 -0.87 -3.71 -9.68
C PRO A 40 0.16 -2.57 -9.71
N LEU A 41 -0.23 -1.38 -9.25
CA LEU A 41 0.63 -0.20 -9.14
C LEU A 41 1.90 -0.49 -8.33
N PHE A 42 1.79 -1.31 -7.29
CA PHE A 42 2.90 -1.65 -6.38
C PHE A 42 3.49 -3.05 -6.65
N SER A 43 3.13 -3.69 -7.77
CA SER A 43 3.58 -5.04 -8.13
C SER A 43 5.11 -5.16 -8.16
N GLN A 44 5.81 -4.21 -8.81
CA GLN A 44 7.27 -4.25 -8.89
C GLN A 44 7.93 -4.17 -7.50
N LYS A 45 7.44 -3.30 -6.62
CA LYS A 45 7.94 -3.19 -5.24
C LYS A 45 7.69 -4.48 -4.45
N ARG A 46 6.51 -5.09 -4.62
CA ARG A 46 6.21 -6.40 -4.03
C ARG A 46 7.13 -7.50 -4.53
N GLU A 47 7.42 -7.55 -5.83
CA GLU A 47 8.32 -8.58 -6.39
C GLU A 47 9.75 -8.43 -5.85
N ILE A 48 10.24 -7.20 -5.70
CA ILE A 48 11.53 -6.94 -5.04
C ILE A 48 11.51 -7.43 -3.58
N LEU A 49 10.44 -7.12 -2.84
CA LEU A 49 10.28 -7.60 -1.46
C LEU A 49 10.32 -9.13 -1.37
N LYS A 50 9.56 -9.83 -2.23
CA LYS A 50 9.53 -11.30 -2.27
C LYS A 50 10.90 -11.89 -2.60
N MET A 51 11.63 -11.27 -3.52
CA MET A 51 12.99 -11.68 -3.90
C MET A 51 13.96 -11.56 -2.73
N VAL A 52 13.94 -10.42 -2.02
CA VAL A 52 14.83 -10.19 -0.87
C VAL A 52 14.49 -11.10 0.30
N LEU A 53 13.20 -11.33 0.58
CA LEU A 53 12.74 -12.18 1.66
C LEU A 53 12.75 -13.67 1.31
N ASN A 54 13.02 -14.01 0.05
CA ASN A 54 12.97 -15.36 -0.52
C ASN A 54 11.68 -16.12 -0.17
N GLN A 55 10.55 -15.42 -0.13
CA GLN A 55 9.25 -15.98 0.22
C GLN A 55 8.12 -15.13 -0.37
N ASN A 56 6.95 -15.75 -0.55
CA ASN A 56 5.75 -15.00 -0.91
C ASN A 56 5.20 -14.27 0.31
N ILE A 57 4.66 -13.07 0.09
CA ILE A 57 4.18 -12.18 1.15
C ILE A 57 2.66 -12.14 1.07
N GLN A 58 1.99 -12.56 2.15
CA GLN A 58 0.54 -12.59 2.27
C GLN A 58 0.11 -11.86 3.56
N PRO A 59 -1.13 -11.35 3.64
CA PRO A 59 -1.62 -10.66 4.84
C PRO A 59 -1.44 -11.49 6.12
N GLU A 60 -1.62 -12.81 6.04
CA GLU A 60 -1.56 -13.72 7.18
C GLU A 60 -0.13 -14.04 7.62
N THR A 61 0.84 -13.98 6.69
CA THR A 61 2.23 -14.42 6.96
C THR A 61 3.19 -13.27 7.20
N ILE A 62 2.84 -12.05 6.79
CA ILE A 62 3.78 -10.92 6.79
C ILE A 62 4.30 -10.56 8.19
N VAL A 63 3.46 -10.71 9.22
CA VAL A 63 3.88 -10.40 10.60
C VAL A 63 4.93 -11.40 11.06
N ASP A 64 4.71 -12.70 10.83
CA ASP A 64 5.67 -13.75 11.17
C ASP A 64 6.98 -13.57 10.40
N THR A 65 6.90 -13.23 9.11
CA THR A 65 8.07 -12.90 8.29
C THR A 65 8.85 -11.71 8.86
N MET A 66 8.16 -10.63 9.27
CA MET A 66 8.80 -9.45 9.85
C MET A 66 9.50 -9.77 11.18
N LEU A 67 8.93 -10.68 11.98
CA LEU A 67 9.49 -11.08 13.28
C LEU A 67 10.63 -12.09 13.17
N SER A 68 10.87 -12.70 12.01
CA SER A 68 11.90 -13.73 11.84
C SER A 68 13.33 -13.18 11.92
N SER A 69 13.54 -11.91 11.57
CA SER A 69 14.84 -11.24 11.66
C SER A 69 14.72 -9.73 11.56
N GLU A 70 15.70 -9.00 12.09
CA GLU A 70 15.80 -7.55 11.93
C GLU A 70 15.92 -7.15 10.44
N ALA A 71 16.61 -7.95 9.63
CA ALA A 71 16.70 -7.73 8.19
C ALA A 71 15.31 -7.83 7.53
N SER A 72 14.52 -8.85 7.86
CA SER A 72 13.16 -9.03 7.35
C SER A 72 12.26 -7.86 7.75
N TRP A 73 12.35 -7.41 9.00
CA TRP A 73 11.66 -6.22 9.50
C TRP A 73 12.02 -4.99 8.68
N ASN A 74 13.32 -4.70 8.54
CA ASN A 74 13.81 -3.52 7.84
C ASN A 74 13.39 -3.50 6.37
N THR A 75 13.54 -4.63 5.65
CA THR A 75 13.11 -4.73 4.25
C THR A 75 11.59 -4.50 4.11
N THR A 76 10.78 -5.12 4.96
CA THR A 76 9.33 -4.97 4.91
C THR A 76 8.88 -3.55 5.29
N SER A 77 9.52 -2.96 6.30
CA SER A 77 9.25 -1.59 6.74
C SER A 77 9.59 -0.58 5.65
N THR A 78 10.71 -0.74 4.95
CA THR A 78 11.09 0.09 3.80
C THR A 78 10.07 -0.03 2.68
N PHE A 79 9.67 -1.25 2.31
CA PHE A 79 8.61 -1.47 1.32
C PHE A 79 7.31 -0.75 1.73
N ALA A 80 6.90 -0.91 3.00
CA ALA A 80 5.69 -0.26 3.50
C ALA A 80 5.78 1.26 3.40
N ALA A 81 6.91 1.85 3.77
CA ALA A 81 7.15 3.28 3.69
C ALA A 81 7.10 3.79 2.24
N GLU A 82 7.71 3.09 1.28
CA GLU A 82 7.71 3.47 -0.13
C GLU A 82 6.29 3.53 -0.71
N VAL A 83 5.47 2.50 -0.47
CA VAL A 83 4.07 2.48 -0.92
C VAL A 83 3.29 3.66 -0.32
N LEU A 84 3.47 3.94 0.97
CA LEU A 84 2.80 5.06 1.63
C LEU A 84 3.24 6.44 1.10
N ILE A 85 4.54 6.59 0.77
CA ILE A 85 5.07 7.81 0.15
C ILE A 85 4.48 8.00 -1.25
N ASP A 86 4.39 6.93 -2.03
CA ASP A 86 3.81 6.98 -3.38
C ASP A 86 2.33 7.33 -3.32
N LEU A 87 1.54 6.68 -2.45
CA LEU A 87 0.12 7.00 -2.24
C LEU A 87 -0.09 8.47 -1.88
N ARG A 88 0.72 9.01 -0.97
CA ARG A 88 0.65 10.42 -0.60
C ARG A 88 1.01 11.35 -1.76
N SER A 89 1.99 10.95 -2.57
CA SER A 89 2.39 11.75 -3.73
C SER A 89 1.30 11.76 -4.81
N ILE A 90 0.60 10.63 -4.96
CA ILE A 90 -0.53 10.48 -5.88
C ILE A 90 -1.74 11.31 -5.40
N GLU A 91 -2.07 11.25 -4.11
CA GLU A 91 -3.13 12.05 -3.50
C GLU A 91 -2.92 13.55 -3.73
N ARG A 92 -1.72 14.06 -3.45
CA ARG A 92 -1.37 15.48 -3.71
C ARG A 92 -1.50 15.89 -5.16
N ARG A 93 -1.11 15.02 -6.11
CA ARG A 93 -1.22 15.32 -7.54
C ARG A 93 -2.68 15.46 -7.94
N ARG A 94 -3.54 14.53 -7.50
CA ARG A 94 -4.99 14.60 -7.76
C ARG A 94 -5.61 15.87 -7.19
N ALA A 95 -5.26 16.21 -5.94
CA ALA A 95 -5.76 17.43 -5.30
C ALA A 95 -5.39 18.71 -6.07
N ASN A 96 -4.17 18.76 -6.64
CA ASN A 96 -3.74 19.90 -7.46
C ASN A 96 -4.39 19.93 -8.85
N ASP A 97 -4.75 18.76 -9.42
CA ASP A 97 -5.39 18.67 -10.73
C ASP A 97 -6.91 18.97 -10.67
N SER A 98 -7.49 18.98 -9.47
CA SER A 98 -8.90 19.29 -9.21
C SER A 98 -9.22 20.77 -8.94
N ASP A 99 -8.20 21.63 -8.87
CA ASP A 99 -8.31 23.10 -8.79
C ASP A 99 -8.36 23.76 -10.18
#